data_AF-A0A0D8XBN3-F1
#
_entry.id   AF-A0A0D8XBN3-F1
#
_cell.length_a   1.000
_cell.length_b   1.000
_cell.length_c   1.000
_cell.angle_alpha   90.00
_cell.angle_beta   90.00
_cell.angle_gamma   90.00
#
_symmetry.space_group_name_H-M   'P 1'
#
loop_
_entity.id
_entity.type
_entity.pdbx_description
1 polymer ?
#
loop_
_entity_poly.entity_id
_entity_poly.type
_entity_poly.pdbx_seq_one_letter_code
_entity_poly.pdbx_strand_id
1 'polypeptide(L)'
;MLICRRSTCHCRLSEVNKIVNDVDPSGAILTIRENEYDIKIYTKAKLSGRIFNKGHGVRLIERKMGVQLQDEDLITILQVTKTCAQFNNSNVTFVSCPEVLLGAMAQATVRELKMRGGDLDDDNDI
;
A
#
# COMPACT_ATOMS: atom_id res chain seq x y z
N MET A 1 -1.22 -4.35 4.42
CA MET A 1 -1.15 -4.55 5.89
C MET A 1 -1.69 -3.30 6.53
N LEU A 2 -2.87 -3.40 7.14
CA LEU A 2 -3.47 -2.32 7.93
C LEU A 2 -3.12 -2.55 9.41
N ILE A 3 -2.73 -1.48 10.12
CA ILE A 3 -2.32 -1.53 11.53
C ILE A 3 -3.20 -0.54 12.31
N CYS A 4 -4.04 -1.01 13.24
CA CYS A 4 -4.65 -0.14 14.27
C CYS A 4 -3.72 -0.13 15.49
N ARG A 5 -3.22 1.06 15.89
CA ARG A 5 -2.43 1.23 17.13
C ARG A 5 -3.36 1.48 18.31
N ARG A 6 -3.23 0.70 19.40
CA ARG A 6 -4.09 0.82 20.60
C ARG A 6 -3.85 2.10 21.42
N SER A 7 -2.78 2.84 21.19
CA SER A 7 -2.37 3.96 22.06
C SER A 7 -3.28 5.19 22.02
N THR A 8 -4.18 5.33 21.03
CA THR A 8 -5.10 6.49 20.92
C THR A 8 -6.54 6.13 20.52
N CYS A 9 -6.81 4.89 20.12
CA CYS A 9 -8.13 4.47 19.66
C CYS A 9 -8.61 3.30 20.52
N HIS A 10 -9.81 3.42 21.08
CA HIS A 10 -10.55 2.30 21.68
C HIS A 10 -11.04 1.34 20.56
N CYS A 11 -10.11 0.83 19.74
CA CYS A 11 -10.32 -0.20 18.72
C CYS A 11 -10.72 -1.50 19.45
N ARG A 12 -12.00 -1.65 19.81
CA ARG A 12 -12.54 -2.91 20.34
C ARG A 12 -12.37 -3.96 19.24
N LEU A 13 -11.62 -5.03 19.51
CA LEU A 13 -11.42 -6.16 18.58
C LEU A 13 -12.74 -6.67 17.99
N SER A 14 -13.83 -6.61 18.77
CA SER A 14 -15.18 -6.97 18.33
C SER A 14 -15.67 -6.17 17.12
N GLU A 15 -15.40 -4.87 17.05
CA GLU A 15 -15.83 -4.02 15.94
C GLU A 15 -15.00 -4.29 14.68
N VAL A 16 -13.70 -4.53 14.86
CA VAL A 16 -12.83 -4.93 13.75
C VAL A 16 -13.25 -6.28 13.18
N ASN A 17 -13.61 -7.24 14.03
CA ASN A 17 -14.12 -8.54 13.60
C ASN A 17 -15.43 -8.41 12.80
N LYS A 18 -16.36 -7.54 13.21
CA LYS A 18 -17.59 -7.28 12.46
C LYS A 18 -17.28 -6.75 11.06
N ILE A 19 -16.45 -5.71 10.98
CA ILE A 19 -16.07 -5.11 9.69
C ILE A 19 -15.39 -6.15 8.79
N VAL A 20 -14.49 -6.97 9.33
CA VAL A 20 -13.82 -8.01 8.53
C VAL A 20 -14.79 -9.09 8.07
N ASN A 21 -15.75 -9.50 8.91
CA ASN A 21 -16.77 -10.47 8.54
C ASN A 21 -17.77 -9.92 7.50
N ASP A 22 -18.11 -8.63 7.58
CA ASP A 22 -18.97 -7.97 6.59
C ASP A 22 -18.28 -7.87 5.22
N VAL A 23 -16.96 -7.66 5.20
CA VAL A 23 -16.16 -7.53 3.98
C VAL A 23 -15.73 -8.89 3.40
N ASP A 24 -15.40 -9.86 4.25
CA ASP A 24 -14.98 -11.21 3.87
C ASP A 24 -15.65 -12.28 4.75
N PRO A 25 -16.94 -12.57 4.53
CA PRO A 25 -17.68 -13.57 5.31
C PRO A 25 -17.15 -14.99 5.11
N SER A 26 -16.43 -15.22 4.01
CA SER A 26 -15.80 -16.52 3.70
C SER A 26 -14.48 -16.76 4.43
N GLY A 27 -13.84 -15.71 4.97
CA GLY A 27 -12.50 -15.75 5.57
C GLY A 27 -11.38 -16.18 4.61
N ALA A 28 -11.66 -16.18 3.30
CA ALA A 28 -10.75 -16.67 2.27
C ALA A 28 -9.64 -15.67 1.95
N ILE A 29 -9.89 -14.37 2.17
CA ILE A 29 -9.04 -13.27 1.71
C ILE A 29 -8.40 -12.55 2.90
N LEU A 30 -9.05 -12.46 4.06
CA LEU A 30 -8.56 -11.68 5.21
C LEU A 30 -8.21 -12.56 6.42
N THR A 31 -7.27 -12.08 7.24
CA THR A 31 -6.96 -12.67 8.55
C THR A 31 -6.45 -11.62 9.51
N ILE A 32 -6.92 -11.72 10.74
CA ILE A 32 -6.62 -10.80 11.84
C ILE A 32 -5.58 -11.46 12.74
N ARG A 33 -4.55 -10.70 13.14
CA ARG A 33 -3.66 -11.06 14.24
C ARG A 33 -3.67 -9.95 15.27
N GLU A 34 -3.88 -10.32 16.52
CA GLU A 34 -3.83 -9.43 17.66
C GLU A 34 -2.50 -9.64 18.40
N ASN A 35 -1.84 -8.54 18.73
CA ASN A 35 -0.80 -8.50 19.75
C ASN A 35 -1.19 -7.51 20.85
N GLU A 36 -0.36 -7.41 21.88
CA GLU A 36 -0.60 -6.56 23.06
C GLU A 36 -0.90 -5.08 22.71
N TYR A 37 -0.26 -4.56 21.66
CA TYR A 37 -0.31 -3.14 21.28
C TYR A 37 -0.97 -2.85 19.93
N ASP A 38 -1.16 -3.86 19.10
CA ASP A 38 -1.65 -3.67 17.74
C ASP A 38 -2.53 -4.80 17.21
N ILE A 39 -3.44 -4.41 16.32
CA ILE A 39 -4.26 -5.33 15.53
C ILE A 39 -3.81 -5.20 14.08
N LYS A 40 -3.41 -6.32 13.47
CA LYS A 40 -2.92 -6.40 12.09
C LYS A 40 -3.88 -7.20 11.24
N ILE A 41 -4.35 -6.61 10.14
CA ILE A 41 -5.16 -7.30 9.13
C ILE A 41 -4.27 -7.62 7.93
N TYR A 42 -4.21 -8.91 7.61
CA TYR A 42 -3.45 -9.48 6.52
C TYR A 42 -4.34 -9.95 5.39
N THR A 43 -3.85 -9.82 4.16
CA THR A 43 -4.49 -10.36 2.97
C THR A 43 -3.84 -11.70 2.61
N LYS A 44 -4.66 -12.74 2.45
CA LYS A 44 -4.28 -14.05 1.93
C LYS A 44 -4.35 -14.04 0.41
N ALA A 45 -3.43 -14.76 -0.22
CA ALA A 45 -3.56 -15.08 -1.63
C ALA A 45 -4.65 -16.14 -1.83
N LYS A 46 -5.68 -15.83 -2.64
CA LYS A 46 -6.84 -16.71 -2.92
C LYS A 46 -6.47 -18.16 -3.26
N LEU A 47 -5.34 -18.37 -3.94
CA LEU A 47 -4.92 -19.70 -4.42
C LEU A 47 -4.05 -20.49 -3.44
N SER A 48 -3.38 -19.84 -2.49
CA SER A 48 -2.43 -20.53 -1.59
C SER A 48 -2.75 -20.38 -0.11
N GLY A 49 -3.69 -19.49 0.25
CA GLY A 49 -3.97 -19.13 1.64
C GLY A 49 -2.82 -18.42 2.35
N ARG A 50 -1.67 -18.22 1.68
CA ARG A 50 -0.48 -17.62 2.26
C ARG A 50 -0.67 -16.12 2.42
N ILE A 51 -0.19 -15.60 3.55
CA ILE A 51 -0.18 -14.17 3.84
C ILE A 51 0.81 -13.47 2.91
N PHE A 52 0.33 -12.49 2.15
CA PHE A 52 1.19 -11.63 1.36
C PHE A 52 1.87 -10.61 2.29
N ASN A 53 3.21 -10.62 2.32
CA ASN A 53 4.02 -9.77 3.19
C ASN A 53 4.99 -8.92 2.35
N LYS A 54 5.72 -8.01 3.00
CA LYS A 54 6.68 -7.12 2.31
C LYS A 54 7.71 -7.89 1.51
N GLY A 55 8.25 -8.99 2.05
CA GLY A 55 9.21 -9.86 1.34
C GLY A 55 8.61 -10.50 0.09
N HIS A 56 7.35 -10.92 0.12
CA HIS A 56 6.65 -11.40 -1.08
C HIS A 56 6.50 -10.30 -2.14
N GLY A 57 6.30 -9.04 -1.72
CA GLY A 57 6.25 -7.88 -2.61
C GLY A 57 7.60 -7.58 -3.27
N VAL A 58 8.67 -7.56 -2.48
CA VAL A 58 10.04 -7.34 -3.00
C VAL A 58 10.41 -8.43 -4.01
N ARG A 59 10.16 -9.70 -3.68
CA ARG A 59 10.41 -10.85 -4.59
C ARG A 59 9.56 -10.83 -5.86
N LEU A 60 8.40 -10.18 -5.83
CA LEU A 60 7.58 -10.01 -7.03
C LEU A 60 8.20 -8.97 -7.96
N ILE A 61 8.69 -7.86 -7.39
CA ILE A 61 9.37 -6.79 -8.13
C ILE A 61 10.70 -7.29 -8.69
N GLU A 62 11.52 -7.98 -7.90
CA GLU A 62 12.77 -8.62 -8.35
C GLU A 62 12.54 -9.49 -9.58
N ARG A 63 11.57 -10.41 -9.52
CA ARG A 63 11.25 -11.28 -10.65
C ARG A 63 10.69 -10.53 -11.85
N LYS A 64 9.87 -9.51 -11.64
CA LYS A 64 9.24 -8.74 -12.72
C LYS A 64 10.24 -7.81 -13.42
N MET A 65 11.16 -7.24 -12.64
CA MET A 65 12.19 -6.33 -13.11
C MET A 65 13.49 -7.07 -13.48
N GLY A 66 13.62 -8.37 -13.23
CA GLY A 66 14.87 -9.10 -13.48
C GLY A 66 16.05 -8.64 -12.60
N VAL A 67 15.76 -7.98 -11.48
CA VAL A 67 16.75 -7.45 -10.54
C VAL A 67 16.99 -8.50 -9.46
N GLN A 68 18.26 -8.86 -9.22
CA GLN A 68 18.65 -9.72 -8.10
C GLN A 68 19.13 -8.83 -6.96
N LEU A 69 18.33 -8.69 -5.90
CA LEU A 69 18.77 -8.07 -4.66
C LEU A 69 19.34 -9.19 -3.79
N GLN A 70 20.63 -9.16 -3.49
CA GLN A 70 21.21 -10.07 -2.51
C GLN A 70 20.87 -9.57 -1.10
N ASP A 71 20.66 -10.49 -0.16
CA ASP A 71 20.13 -10.21 1.20
C ASP A 71 20.99 -9.21 2.03
N GLU A 72 22.24 -8.93 1.63
CA GLU A 72 23.18 -8.03 2.31
C GLU A 72 23.56 -6.78 1.48
N ASP A 73 22.95 -6.58 0.32
CA ASP A 73 23.18 -5.35 -0.43
C ASP A 73 22.40 -4.22 0.24
N LEU A 74 23.05 -3.51 1.16
CA LEU A 74 22.70 -2.13 1.45
C LEU A 74 22.51 -1.46 0.09
N ILE A 75 21.28 -1.06 -0.25
CA ILE A 75 20.96 -0.42 -1.52
C ILE A 75 21.73 0.91 -1.55
N THR A 76 22.97 0.83 -1.99
CA THR A 76 23.84 1.99 -2.11
C THR A 76 23.36 2.78 -3.31
N ILE A 77 23.48 4.10 -3.21
CA ILE A 77 23.10 5.05 -4.26
C ILE A 77 23.65 4.63 -5.63
N LEU A 78 24.86 4.07 -5.66
CA LEU A 78 25.51 3.56 -6.88
C LEU A 78 24.77 2.39 -7.53
N GLN A 79 24.23 1.46 -6.72
CA GLN A 79 23.50 0.30 -7.22
C GLN A 79 22.13 0.69 -7.77
N VAL A 80 21.48 1.66 -7.14
CA VAL A 80 20.22 2.25 -7.64
C VAL A 80 20.43 2.89 -9.00
N THR A 81 21.44 3.76 -9.14
CA THR A 81 21.70 4.46 -10.40
C THR A 81 22.07 3.50 -11.53
N LYS A 82 22.88 2.47 -11.25
CA LYS A 82 23.22 1.43 -12.24
C LYS A 82 21.98 0.66 -12.72
N THR A 83 21.09 0.30 -11.79
CA THR A 83 19.86 -0.44 -12.11
C THR A 83 18.91 0.45 -12.90
N CYS A 84 18.70 1.70 -12.48
CA CYS A 84 17.86 2.65 -13.21
C CYS A 84 18.38 2.89 -14.64
N ALA A 85 19.70 2.99 -14.83
CA ALA A 85 20.32 3.10 -16.14
C ALA A 85 20.09 1.87 -17.03
N GLN A 86 20.10 0.65 -16.47
CA GLN A 86 19.77 -0.58 -17.21
C GLN A 86 18.36 -0.57 -17.79
N PHE A 87 17.41 0.07 -17.11
CA PHE A 87 16.02 0.22 -17.59
C PHE A 87 15.77 1.51 -18.38
N ASN A 88 16.83 2.15 -18.86
CA ASN A 88 16.75 3.41 -19.60
C ASN A 88 16.02 4.53 -18.82
N ASN A 89 16.10 4.48 -17.49
CA ASN A 89 15.50 5.46 -16.60
C ASN A 89 16.59 6.36 -16.00
N SER A 90 16.72 7.56 -16.58
CA SER A 90 17.61 8.61 -16.07
C SER A 90 16.97 9.48 -14.97
N ASN A 91 15.69 9.27 -14.66
CA ASN A 91 14.94 10.11 -13.72
C ASN A 91 15.09 9.60 -12.28
N VAL A 92 16.32 9.70 -11.75
CA VAL A 92 16.64 9.38 -10.35
C VAL A 92 16.84 10.70 -9.60
N THR A 93 16.04 10.94 -8.57
CA THR A 93 16.20 12.10 -7.68
C THR A 93 16.61 11.65 -6.28
N PHE A 94 17.56 12.36 -5.68
CA PHE A 94 17.96 12.15 -4.30
C PHE A 94 17.25 13.17 -3.40
N VAL A 95 16.81 12.72 -2.24
CA VAL A 95 16.15 13.58 -1.24
C VAL A 95 17.04 13.67 -0.01
N SER A 96 17.03 14.83 0.64
CA SER A 96 17.83 15.11 1.83
C SER A 96 17.32 14.40 3.09
N CYS A 97 16.01 14.18 3.17
CA CYS A 97 15.36 13.55 4.32
C CYS A 97 14.06 12.83 3.89
N PRO A 98 13.62 11.81 4.65
CA PRO A 98 12.44 11.02 4.30
C PRO A 98 11.14 11.81 4.27
N GLU A 99 11.03 12.93 4.99
CA GLU A 99 9.84 13.80 5.03
C GLU A 99 9.53 14.42 3.67
N VAL A 100 10.57 14.78 2.90
CA VAL A 100 10.43 15.30 1.54
C VAL A 100 9.83 14.24 0.61
N LEU A 101 10.26 12.98 0.76
CA LEU A 101 9.74 11.86 0.00
C LEU A 101 8.29 11.55 0.37
N LEU A 102 7.98 11.54 1.67
CA LEU A 102 6.62 11.35 2.19
C LEU A 102 5.66 12.44 1.69
N GLY A 103 6.10 13.70 1.68
CA GLY A 103 5.32 14.83 1.14
C GLY A 103 5.06 14.69 -0.36
N ALA A 104 6.09 14.33 -1.15
CA ALA A 104 5.94 14.11 -2.58
C ALA A 104 5.02 12.91 -2.91
N MET A 105 5.13 11.81 -2.14
CA MET A 105 4.24 10.65 -2.29
C MET A 105 2.80 10.98 -1.92
N ALA A 106 2.59 11.76 -0.86
CA ALA A 106 1.27 12.24 -0.49
C ALA A 106 0.67 13.06 -1.63
N GLN A 107 1.42 14.04 -2.16
CA GLN A 107 0.98 14.90 -3.26
C GLN A 107 0.68 14.10 -4.55
N ALA A 108 1.53 13.12 -4.90
CA ALA A 108 1.29 12.23 -6.03
C ALA A 108 0.05 11.33 -5.86
N THR A 109 -0.39 11.09 -4.62
CA THR A 109 -1.57 10.27 -4.30
C THR A 109 -2.83 11.11 -4.12
N VAL A 110 -2.72 12.44 -3.90
CA VAL A 110 -3.87 13.34 -3.89
C VAL A 110 -4.47 13.37 -5.31
N ARG A 111 -5.56 12.65 -5.49
CA ARG A 111 -6.42 12.80 -6.65
C ARG A 111 -7.38 13.94 -6.35
N GLU A 112 -7.25 15.08 -7.03
CA GLU A 112 -8.31 16.09 -7.06
C GLU A 112 -9.52 15.48 -7.76
N LEU A 113 -10.52 15.06 -6.99
CA LEU A 113 -11.81 14.65 -7.52
C LEU A 113 -12.63 15.91 -7.80
N LYS A 114 -12.60 16.39 -9.05
CA LYS A 114 -13.53 17.43 -9.50
C LYS A 114 -14.91 16.80 -9.67
N MET A 115 -15.71 16.82 -8.59
CA MET A 115 -17.13 16.53 -8.66
C MET A 115 -17.76 17.62 -9.51
N ARG A 116 -18.03 17.33 -10.79
CA ARG A 116 -18.78 18.21 -11.65
C ARG A 116 -20.21 18.20 -11.13
N GLY A 117 -20.61 19.27 -10.43
CA GLY A 117 -22.01 19.50 -10.10
C GLY A 117 -22.80 19.45 -11.40
N GLY A 118 -23.78 18.57 -11.49
CA GLY A 118 -24.74 18.60 -12.58
C GLY A 118 -25.59 19.84 -12.36
N ASP A 119 -25.36 20.87 -13.15
CA ASP A 119 -26.38 21.87 -13.40
C ASP A 119 -27.51 21.12 -14.11
N LEU A 120 -28.59 20.86 -13.36
CA LEU A 120 -29.87 20.48 -13.94
C LEU A 120 -30.42 21.78 -14.55
N ASP A 121 -30.03 22.05 -15.79
CA ASP A 121 -30.77 22.97 -16.64
C ASP A 121 -32.12 22.28 -16.91
N ASP A 122 -33.12 22.78 -16.18
CA ASP A 122 -34.53 22.38 -16.25
C ASP A 122 -35.11 22.95 -17.55
N ASP A 123 -34.81 22.30 -18.69
CA ASP A 123 -35.43 22.57 -19.99
C ASP A 123 -36.92 22.14 -19.94
N ASN A 124 -37.76 22.96 -19.31
CA ASN A 124 -39.21 22.93 -19.51
C ASN A 124 -39.59 23.88 -20.65
N ASP A 125 -39.48 23.40 -21.88
CA ASP A 125 -40.24 23.90 -23.03
C ASP A 125 -41.60 23.16 -23.07
N ILE A 126 -42.66 23.74 -22.48
CA ILE A 126 -44.05 23.61 -22.93
C ILE A 126 -44.87 24.86 -22.58
#